data_AF-A0A7Z1T134-F1
#
_entry.id   AF-A0A7Z1T134-F1
#
_cell.length_a   1.000
_cell.length_b   1.000
_cell.length_c   1.000
_cell.angle_alpha   90.00
_cell.angle_beta   90.00
_cell.angle_gamma   90.00
#
_symmetry.space_group_name_H-M   'P 1'
#
loop_
_entity.id
_entity.type
_entity.pdbx_description
1 polymer ?
#
loop_
_entity_poly.entity_id
_entity_poly.type
_entity_poly.pdbx_seq_one_letter_code
_entity_poly.pdbx_strand_id
1 'polypeptide(L)'
;DGYAPGWRREFSRTGDEMTGNLYLKNDGRVNFCIMNEDGTPRMWIFKDKGSDGIHINNGNDGGGDFIFGKDGNFRAGAAIYANNGDVFGTAWGGGNAAWLSSYLYLNMVKAIRLGPVALSGGLWRDFQLGGGQVVTGFHTDGDWEMQGGDDKVYYRPIQYLIGTQWVTAPSV
;
A
#
# COMPACT_ATOMS: atom_id res chain seq x y z
N ASP A 1 -36.60 55.54 24.29
CA ASP A 1 -35.46 55.00 23.53
C ASP A 1 -34.48 54.35 24.50
N GLY A 2 -34.17 53.06 24.53
CA GLY A 2 -34.68 51.85 23.91
C GLY A 2 -34.11 50.70 24.75
N TYR A 3 -34.99 49.84 25.28
CA TYR A 3 -34.66 48.75 26.20
C TYR A 3 -34.18 47.55 25.37
N ALA A 4 -32.90 47.18 25.44
CA ALA A 4 -32.42 45.93 24.85
C ALA A 4 -32.62 44.79 25.88
N PRO A 5 -33.39 43.72 25.60
CA PRO A 5 -33.68 42.68 26.59
C PRO A 5 -32.45 41.80 26.85
N GLY A 6 -31.98 41.77 28.11
CA GLY A 6 -30.75 41.11 28.57
C GLY A 6 -30.79 39.58 28.72
N TRP A 7 -31.31 38.85 27.72
CA TRP A 7 -31.42 37.38 27.79
C TRP A 7 -30.33 36.59 27.03
N ARG A 8 -29.39 37.24 26.34
CA ARG A 8 -28.17 36.57 25.87
C ARG A 8 -27.04 36.80 26.88
N ARG A 9 -26.94 35.90 27.86
CA ARG A 9 -25.71 35.74 28.63
C ARG A 9 -24.80 34.81 27.84
N GLU A 10 -23.83 35.37 27.14
CA GLU A 10 -22.69 34.60 26.67
C GLU A 10 -21.91 34.20 27.92
N PHE A 11 -22.07 32.95 28.35
CA PHE A 11 -21.30 32.40 29.46
C PHE A 11 -19.87 32.17 28.98
N SER A 12 -19.04 33.22 29.00
CA SER A 12 -17.59 33.08 28.97
C SER A 12 -17.12 32.73 30.39
N ARG A 13 -16.99 31.43 30.67
CA ARG A 13 -16.37 30.96 31.91
C ARG A 13 -14.92 30.59 31.60
N THR A 14 -13.99 31.05 32.42
CA THR A 14 -12.55 30.77 32.30
C THR A 14 -12.18 29.39 32.86
N GLY A 15 -13.00 28.38 32.55
CA GLY A 15 -12.91 27.02 33.08
C GLY A 15 -14.19 26.58 33.79
N ASP A 16 -14.50 25.29 33.67
CA ASP A 16 -15.52 24.57 34.43
C ASP A 16 -14.91 23.21 34.81
N GLU A 17 -15.13 22.75 36.05
CA GLU A 17 -14.76 21.39 36.47
C GLU A 17 -15.92 20.44 36.18
N MET A 18 -15.73 19.50 35.27
CA MET A 18 -16.77 18.53 34.90
C MET A 18 -16.62 17.24 35.72
N THR A 19 -17.61 16.96 36.58
CA THR A 19 -17.62 15.78 37.46
C THR A 19 -18.34 14.56 36.86
N GLY A 20 -18.75 14.63 35.59
CA GLY A 20 -19.49 13.57 34.89
C GLY A 20 -19.31 13.62 33.36
N ASN A 21 -20.16 12.89 32.62
CA ASN A 21 -20.06 12.79 31.16
C ASN A 21 -20.59 14.03 30.43
N LEU A 22 -19.93 14.45 29.35
CA LEU A 22 -20.42 15.46 28.41
C LEU A 22 -21.20 14.82 27.26
N TYR A 23 -22.48 15.16 27.14
CA TYR A 23 -23.31 14.78 26.00
C TYR A 23 -23.67 16.00 25.15
N LEU A 24 -23.26 15.97 23.88
CA LEU A 24 -23.62 16.96 22.88
C LEU A 24 -24.72 16.38 21.98
N LYS A 25 -25.87 17.06 21.85
CA LYS A 25 -27.05 16.53 21.14
C LYS A 25 -27.47 17.46 20.02
N ASN A 26 -27.26 17.02 18.78
CA ASN A 26 -27.81 17.62 17.57
C ASN A 26 -27.81 16.56 16.45
N ASP A 27 -28.70 16.71 15.48
CA ASP A 27 -28.64 15.96 14.22
C ASP A 27 -27.62 16.55 13.24
N GLY A 28 -27.37 17.86 13.34
CA GLY A 28 -26.27 18.56 12.67
C GLY A 28 -24.94 18.35 13.39
N ARG A 29 -23.84 18.79 12.76
CA ARG A 29 -22.50 18.71 13.34
C ARG A 29 -22.44 19.43 14.68
N VAL A 30 -21.98 18.74 15.71
CA VAL A 30 -21.42 19.36 16.91
C VAL A 30 -19.94 18.99 16.95
N ASN A 31 -19.10 19.97 17.17
CA ASN A 31 -17.66 19.83 17.17
C ASN A 31 -17.07 20.27 18.49
N PHE A 32 -15.93 19.68 18.83
CA PHE A 32 -15.01 20.23 19.80
C PHE A 32 -13.95 21.01 19.03
N CYS A 33 -13.66 22.23 19.45
CA CYS A 33 -12.75 23.13 18.74
C CYS A 33 -11.81 23.86 19.69
N ILE A 34 -10.57 24.01 19.26
CA ILE A 34 -9.64 24.97 19.84
C ILE A 34 -9.52 26.12 18.84
N MET A 35 -9.77 27.34 19.30
CA MET A 35 -9.76 28.55 18.46
C MET A 35 -8.49 29.36 18.72
N ASN A 36 -8.00 30.02 17.67
CA ASN A 36 -7.08 31.13 17.79
C ASN A 36 -7.81 32.36 18.34
N GLU A 37 -7.05 33.32 18.86
CA GLU A 37 -7.59 34.59 19.38
C GLU A 37 -8.28 35.40 18.26
N ASP A 38 -7.81 35.27 17.02
CA ASP A 38 -8.38 35.91 15.83
C ASP A 38 -9.69 35.26 15.33
N GLY A 39 -10.18 34.22 16.01
CA GLY A 39 -11.41 33.52 15.66
C GLY A 39 -11.25 32.46 14.56
N THR A 40 -10.03 32.20 14.09
CA THR A 40 -9.77 31.05 13.20
C THR A 40 -9.62 29.75 14.00
N PRO A 41 -10.02 28.59 13.46
CA PRO A 41 -9.87 27.33 14.16
C PRO A 41 -8.42 26.83 14.10
N ARG A 42 -7.91 26.36 15.25
CA ARG A 42 -6.61 25.67 15.39
C ARG A 42 -6.77 24.14 15.32
N MET A 43 -7.92 23.61 15.71
CA MET A 43 -8.22 22.19 15.65
C MET A 43 -9.72 21.96 15.63
N TRP A 44 -10.17 20.96 14.86
CA TRP A 44 -11.52 20.41 15.00
C TRP A 44 -11.49 18.92 15.33
N ILE A 45 -12.42 18.49 16.18
CA ILE A 45 -12.82 17.08 16.36
C ILE A 45 -14.33 17.00 16.16
N PHE A 46 -14.80 16.21 15.20
CA PHE A 46 -16.22 16.14 14.90
C PHE A 46 -16.65 14.84 14.22
N LYS A 47 -17.97 14.64 14.18
CA LYS A 47 -18.63 13.59 13.42
C LYS A 47 -19.94 14.10 12.86
N ASP A 48 -20.16 13.90 11.57
CA ASP A 48 -21.48 14.12 10.97
C ASP A 48 -22.34 12.86 11.01
N LYS A 49 -23.65 13.04 11.19
CA LYS A 49 -24.65 11.98 11.08
C LYS A 49 -24.58 11.36 9.68
N GLY A 50 -24.35 10.04 9.62
CA GLY A 50 -24.28 9.30 8.36
C GLY A 50 -22.95 9.41 7.56
N SER A 51 -22.02 10.29 7.95
CA SER A 51 -20.72 10.44 7.25
C SER A 51 -19.80 9.22 7.42
N ASP A 52 -18.65 9.28 6.76
CA ASP A 52 -17.60 8.27 6.64
C ASP A 52 -16.84 7.92 7.93
N GLY A 53 -16.74 8.79 8.93
CA GLY A 53 -16.00 8.47 10.16
C GLY A 53 -15.89 9.63 11.14
N ILE A 54 -15.14 9.44 12.22
CA ILE A 54 -14.77 10.52 13.16
C ILE A 54 -13.60 11.30 12.57
N HIS A 55 -13.70 12.62 12.52
CA HIS A 55 -12.73 13.52 11.89
C HIS A 55 -11.92 14.29 12.93
N ILE A 56 -10.63 14.44 12.67
CA ILE A 56 -9.69 15.27 13.43
C ILE A 56 -8.81 16.02 12.43
N ASN A 57 -8.66 17.34 12.59
CA ASN A 57 -7.74 18.13 11.75
C ASN A 57 -7.20 19.37 12.47
N ASN A 58 -6.21 20.02 11.86
CA ASN A 58 -5.50 21.19 12.41
C ASN A 58 -6.18 22.53 12.04
N GLY A 59 -7.49 22.53 11.77
CA GLY A 59 -8.23 23.73 11.43
C GLY A 59 -7.61 24.48 10.25
N ASN A 60 -7.23 25.74 10.47
CA ASN A 60 -6.67 26.62 9.44
C ASN A 60 -5.19 26.36 9.13
N ASP A 61 -4.46 25.63 9.98
CA ASP A 61 -3.04 25.30 9.76
C ASP A 61 -2.85 24.25 8.65
N GLY A 62 -3.94 23.62 8.20
CA GLY A 62 -3.94 22.67 7.09
C GLY A 62 -3.45 21.27 7.47
N GLY A 63 -2.83 20.57 6.52
CA GLY A 63 -2.36 19.18 6.69
C GLY A 63 -3.42 18.10 6.38
N GLY A 64 -4.65 18.51 6.08
CA GLY A 64 -5.74 17.59 5.73
C GLY A 64 -6.46 17.04 6.96
N ASP A 65 -7.18 15.96 6.73
CA ASP A 65 -8.10 15.38 7.72
C ASP A 65 -7.67 13.96 8.09
N PHE A 66 -7.73 13.66 9.37
CA PHE A 66 -7.50 12.34 9.93
C PHE A 66 -8.84 11.72 10.27
N ILE A 67 -9.17 10.58 9.65
CA ILE A 67 -10.50 9.99 9.74
C ILE A 67 -10.41 8.58 10.31
N PHE A 68 -11.09 8.35 11.42
CA PHE A 68 -11.40 7.01 11.92
C PHE A 68 -12.70 6.55 11.27
N GLY A 69 -12.56 5.83 10.17
CA GLY A 69 -13.65 5.43 9.28
C GLY A 69 -14.60 4.42 9.91
N LYS A 70 -15.89 4.52 9.58
CA LYS A 70 -16.94 3.56 9.98
C LYS A 70 -16.70 2.16 9.42
N ASP A 71 -15.91 2.06 8.37
CA ASP A 71 -15.44 0.82 7.75
C ASP A 71 -14.24 0.20 8.50
N GLY A 72 -13.77 0.82 9.59
CA GLY A 72 -12.60 0.35 10.36
C GLY A 72 -11.26 0.83 9.78
N ASN A 73 -11.30 1.67 8.75
CA ASN A 73 -10.11 2.22 8.11
C ASN A 73 -9.64 3.47 8.85
N PHE A 74 -8.33 3.70 8.87
CA PHE A 74 -7.76 4.99 9.28
C PHE A 74 -7.27 5.74 8.04
N ARG A 75 -7.74 6.97 7.85
CA ARG A 75 -7.34 7.82 6.73
C ARG A 75 -6.50 8.98 7.23
N ALA A 76 -5.40 9.26 6.56
CA ALA A 76 -4.55 10.43 6.80
C ALA A 76 -4.41 11.18 5.47
N GLY A 77 -5.29 12.17 5.27
CA GLY A 77 -5.47 12.77 3.95
C GLY A 77 -5.89 11.72 2.91
N ALA A 78 -5.14 11.60 1.81
CA ALA A 78 -5.43 10.65 0.74
C ALA A 78 -4.92 9.21 1.00
N ALA A 79 -4.07 9.01 2.02
CA ALA A 79 -3.57 7.69 2.37
C ALA A 79 -4.56 6.96 3.29
N ILE A 80 -4.65 5.64 3.15
CA ILE A 80 -5.57 4.80 3.94
C ILE A 80 -4.80 3.62 4.50
N TYR A 81 -4.89 3.42 5.82
CA TYR A 81 -4.66 2.13 6.45
C TYR A 81 -5.99 1.38 6.52
N ALA A 82 -6.08 0.27 5.80
CA ALA A 82 -7.32 -0.49 5.68
C ALA A 82 -7.47 -1.53 6.79
N ASN A 83 -8.72 -1.86 7.12
CA ASN A 83 -9.09 -2.81 8.16
C ASN A 83 -8.64 -4.26 7.88
N ASN A 84 -8.19 -4.56 6.65
CA ASN A 84 -7.60 -5.83 6.24
C ASN A 84 -6.06 -5.85 6.36
N GLY A 85 -5.46 -4.78 6.88
CA GLY A 85 -4.01 -4.61 7.04
C GLY A 85 -3.29 -4.08 5.81
N ASP A 86 -3.99 -3.78 4.71
CA ASP A 86 -3.40 -3.19 3.51
C ASP A 86 -3.27 -1.66 3.64
N VAL A 87 -2.44 -1.07 2.78
CA VAL A 87 -2.17 0.38 2.78
C VAL A 87 -2.38 0.94 1.39
N PHE A 88 -3.25 1.94 1.28
CA PHE A 88 -3.49 2.69 0.04
C PHE A 88 -2.68 3.99 0.03
N GLY A 89 -2.08 4.30 -1.12
CA GLY A 89 -1.42 5.58 -1.34
C GLY A 89 -0.83 5.72 -2.75
N THR A 90 -0.61 6.96 -3.17
CA THR A 90 0.02 7.27 -4.46
C THR A 90 1.48 6.80 -4.55
N ALA A 91 2.15 6.62 -3.40
CA ALA A 91 3.50 6.06 -3.32
C ALA A 91 3.62 4.66 -3.95
N TRP A 92 2.52 3.91 -4.04
CA TRP A 92 2.48 2.56 -4.61
C TRP A 92 2.21 2.53 -6.12
N GLY A 93 2.25 3.69 -6.80
CA GLY A 93 2.05 3.83 -8.24
C GLY A 93 0.72 4.47 -8.65
N GLY A 94 -0.18 4.74 -7.69
CA GLY A 94 -1.46 5.39 -7.93
C GLY A 94 -2.46 4.52 -8.72
N GLY A 95 -3.69 5.03 -8.90
CA GLY A 95 -4.74 4.36 -9.66
C GLY A 95 -5.00 2.92 -9.22
N ASN A 96 -4.95 1.97 -10.17
CA ASN A 96 -5.19 0.54 -9.91
C ASN A 96 -4.08 -0.17 -9.10
N ALA A 97 -2.90 0.44 -8.99
CA ALA A 97 -1.76 -0.08 -8.21
C ALA A 97 -1.63 0.60 -6.84
N ALA A 98 -2.57 1.48 -6.46
CA ALA A 98 -2.46 2.30 -5.26
C ALA A 98 -2.52 1.51 -3.94
N TRP A 99 -2.70 0.19 -3.95
CA TRP A 99 -2.59 -0.68 -2.78
C TRP A 99 -1.20 -1.30 -2.68
N LEU A 100 -0.60 -1.25 -1.49
CA LEU A 100 0.73 -1.82 -1.22
C LEU A 100 0.79 -3.30 -1.60
N SER A 101 -0.23 -4.09 -1.23
CA SER A 101 -0.29 -5.51 -1.57
C SER A 101 -0.18 -5.76 -3.09
N SER A 102 -0.91 -5.00 -3.91
CA SER A 102 -0.85 -5.05 -5.38
C SER A 102 0.52 -4.64 -5.91
N TYR A 103 1.10 -3.57 -5.36
CA TYR A 103 2.44 -3.12 -5.74
C TYR A 103 3.48 -4.20 -5.50
N LEU A 104 3.51 -4.80 -4.30
CA LEU A 104 4.44 -5.89 -3.98
C LEU A 104 4.20 -7.11 -4.87
N TYR A 105 2.93 -7.45 -5.12
CA TYR A 105 2.57 -8.58 -5.98
C TYR A 105 3.12 -8.43 -7.40
N LEU A 106 3.10 -7.21 -7.96
CA LEU A 106 3.48 -6.90 -9.33
C LEU A 106 4.96 -6.56 -9.52
N ASN A 107 5.66 -6.13 -8.46
CA ASN A 107 7.01 -5.58 -8.59
C ASN A 107 8.09 -6.40 -7.86
N MET A 108 7.72 -7.39 -7.04
CA MET A 108 8.70 -8.23 -6.34
C MET A 108 8.79 -9.64 -6.92
N VAL A 109 10.00 -10.22 -6.82
CA VAL A 109 10.23 -11.65 -7.05
C VAL A 109 9.64 -12.44 -5.88
N LYS A 110 8.69 -13.33 -6.17
CA LYS A 110 7.95 -14.11 -5.16
C LYS A 110 8.43 -15.55 -5.05
N ALA A 111 9.03 -16.07 -6.10
CA ALA A 111 9.53 -17.43 -6.15
C ALA A 111 10.60 -17.55 -7.23
N ILE A 112 11.47 -18.55 -7.09
CA ILE A 112 12.50 -18.91 -8.07
C ILE A 112 12.38 -20.41 -8.33
N ARG A 113 12.57 -20.84 -9.58
CA ARG A 113 12.58 -22.26 -9.96
C ARG A 113 13.52 -22.50 -11.13
N LEU A 114 13.84 -23.78 -11.34
CA LEU A 114 14.27 -24.26 -12.65
C LEU A 114 13.04 -24.59 -13.49
N GLY A 115 12.94 -24.03 -14.70
CA GLY A 115 11.85 -24.31 -15.64
C GLY A 115 11.94 -25.71 -16.26
N PRO A 116 11.14 -26.04 -17.29
CA PRO A 116 11.18 -27.37 -17.91
C PRO A 116 12.58 -27.74 -18.40
N VAL A 117 12.92 -29.03 -18.34
CA VAL A 117 14.16 -29.55 -18.92
C VAL A 117 14.04 -29.56 -20.45
N ALA A 118 15.12 -29.13 -21.09
CA ALA A 118 15.32 -29.21 -22.53
C ALA A 118 16.64 -29.93 -22.81
N LEU A 119 16.77 -30.46 -24.03
CA LEU A 119 17.97 -31.12 -24.50
C LEU A 119 18.55 -30.28 -25.64
N SER A 120 19.86 -30.07 -25.65
CA SER A 120 20.53 -29.33 -26.71
C SER A 120 20.43 -30.06 -28.06
N GLY A 121 20.71 -29.32 -29.15
CA GLY A 121 21.12 -29.96 -30.40
C GLY A 121 22.48 -30.65 -30.26
N GLY A 122 22.92 -31.31 -31.34
CA GLY A 122 24.25 -31.91 -31.40
C GLY A 122 25.32 -30.87 -31.10
N LEU A 123 26.23 -31.23 -30.19
CA LEU A 123 27.27 -30.32 -29.73
C LEU A 123 28.43 -30.27 -30.72
N TRP A 124 29.20 -29.20 -30.65
CA TRP A 124 30.59 -29.17 -31.13
C TRP A 124 31.44 -28.80 -29.92
N ARG A 125 32.71 -29.22 -29.90
CA ARG A 125 33.64 -29.19 -28.76
C ARG A 125 33.45 -28.03 -27.77
N ASP A 126 33.20 -26.82 -28.27
CA ASP A 126 32.76 -25.66 -27.48
C ASP A 126 31.27 -25.38 -27.67
N PHE A 127 30.53 -25.38 -26.57
CA PHE A 127 29.10 -25.08 -26.57
C PHE A 127 28.72 -24.14 -25.43
N GLN A 128 27.95 -23.11 -25.77
CA GLN A 128 27.39 -22.16 -24.82
C GLN A 128 25.87 -22.18 -24.92
N LEU A 129 25.22 -22.28 -23.76
CA LEU A 129 23.77 -22.14 -23.69
C LEU A 129 23.36 -20.68 -23.85
N GLY A 130 22.10 -20.47 -24.23
CA GLY A 130 21.48 -19.14 -24.20
C GLY A 130 21.41 -18.55 -22.79
N GLY A 131 21.09 -17.25 -22.72
CA GLY A 131 20.95 -16.55 -21.44
C GLY A 131 19.94 -17.21 -20.49
N GLY A 132 20.27 -17.19 -19.20
CA GLY A 132 19.45 -17.74 -18.12
C GLY A 132 19.39 -19.26 -18.05
N GLN A 133 20.12 -19.98 -18.90
CA GLN A 133 20.13 -21.44 -18.89
C GLN A 133 21.25 -21.96 -18.01
N VAL A 134 21.00 -23.09 -17.34
CA VAL A 134 22.03 -23.85 -16.62
C VAL A 134 22.04 -25.30 -17.09
N VAL A 135 23.24 -25.88 -17.13
CA VAL A 135 23.45 -27.30 -17.37
C VAL A 135 22.91 -28.10 -16.18
N THR A 136 22.19 -29.17 -16.47
CA THR A 136 21.55 -30.05 -15.47
C THR A 136 21.80 -31.53 -15.71
N GLY A 137 22.46 -31.89 -16.82
CA GLY A 137 22.83 -33.26 -17.12
C GLY A 137 23.45 -33.38 -18.51
N PHE A 138 23.87 -34.59 -18.86
CA PHE A 138 24.50 -34.92 -20.14
C PHE A 138 23.83 -36.15 -20.75
N HIS A 139 23.76 -36.20 -22.07
CA HIS A 139 23.42 -37.37 -22.86
C HIS A 139 24.61 -37.64 -23.77
N THR A 140 25.14 -38.86 -23.73
CA THR A 140 26.34 -39.24 -24.49
C THR A 140 26.15 -40.61 -25.11
N ASP A 141 26.85 -40.86 -26.22
CA ASP A 141 26.97 -42.18 -26.84
C ASP A 141 28.02 -43.08 -26.15
N GLY A 142 28.72 -42.58 -25.14
CA GLY A 142 29.69 -43.32 -24.33
C GLY A 142 31.15 -43.07 -24.71
N ASP A 143 31.40 -42.21 -25.69
CA ASP A 143 32.76 -41.76 -26.02
C ASP A 143 33.33 -40.85 -24.90
N TRP A 144 34.65 -40.86 -24.77
CA TRP A 144 35.37 -40.14 -23.72
C TRP A 144 35.45 -38.62 -23.96
N GLU A 145 35.17 -38.17 -25.18
CA GLU A 145 35.05 -36.75 -25.56
C GLU A 145 33.67 -36.47 -26.13
N MET A 146 33.11 -35.31 -25.80
CA MET A 146 31.88 -34.84 -26.43
C MET A 146 32.19 -34.28 -27.83
N GLN A 147 32.16 -35.12 -28.87
CA GLN A 147 32.60 -34.76 -30.23
C GLN A 147 31.46 -34.46 -31.21
N GLY A 148 30.22 -34.38 -30.72
CA GLY A 148 29.04 -34.06 -31.52
C GLY A 148 28.24 -35.30 -31.89
N GLY A 149 27.43 -35.21 -32.95
CA GLY A 149 26.49 -36.30 -33.25
C GLY A 149 25.35 -36.36 -32.21
N ASP A 150 25.29 -37.45 -31.42
CA ASP A 150 24.25 -37.63 -30.41
C ASP A 150 24.61 -37.05 -29.04
N ASP A 151 25.86 -36.62 -28.81
CA ASP A 151 26.27 -35.93 -27.58
C ASP A 151 25.51 -34.62 -27.38
N LYS A 152 24.82 -34.51 -26.24
CA LYS A 152 23.92 -33.41 -25.89
C LYS A 152 23.98 -33.07 -24.41
N VAL A 153 23.50 -31.88 -24.07
CA VAL A 153 23.40 -31.38 -22.70
C VAL A 153 21.93 -31.16 -22.33
N TYR A 154 21.53 -31.68 -21.18
CA TYR A 154 20.26 -31.32 -20.55
C TYR A 154 20.43 -29.98 -19.85
N TYR A 155 19.56 -29.03 -20.16
CA TYR A 155 19.59 -27.71 -19.54
C TYR A 155 18.21 -27.26 -19.10
N ARG A 156 18.18 -26.32 -18.15
CA ARG A 156 16.95 -25.73 -17.61
C ARG A 156 17.11 -24.21 -17.53
N PRO A 157 16.06 -23.43 -17.83
CA PRO A 157 16.07 -22.00 -17.56
C PRO A 157 15.92 -21.76 -16.06
N ILE A 158 16.74 -20.87 -15.50
CA ILE A 158 16.46 -20.24 -14.21
C ILE A 158 15.31 -19.26 -14.43
N GLN A 159 14.24 -19.41 -13.65
CA GLN A 159 13.06 -18.57 -13.75
C GLN A 159 12.73 -17.95 -12.39
N TYR A 160 12.22 -16.72 -12.42
CA TYR A 160 11.67 -16.05 -11.25
C TYR A 160 10.21 -15.61 -11.52
N LEU A 161 9.40 -15.55 -10.46
CA LEU A 161 7.98 -15.20 -10.51
C LEU A 161 7.76 -13.74 -10.10
N ILE A 162 7.24 -12.92 -11.00
CA ILE A 162 6.75 -11.56 -10.72
C ILE A 162 5.29 -11.48 -11.18
N GLY A 163 4.40 -10.93 -10.36
CA GLY A 163 2.96 -10.99 -10.67
C GLY A 163 2.50 -12.44 -10.86
N THR A 164 1.83 -12.72 -11.97
CA THR A 164 1.44 -14.08 -12.36
C THR A 164 2.44 -14.75 -13.30
N GLN A 165 3.49 -14.05 -13.72
CA GLN A 165 4.34 -14.45 -14.83
C GLN A 165 5.69 -15.00 -14.36
N TRP A 166 6.02 -16.20 -14.85
CA TRP A 166 7.38 -16.74 -14.77
C TRP A 166 8.23 -16.13 -15.87
N VAL A 167 9.35 -15.53 -15.49
CA VAL A 167 10.30 -14.86 -16.40
C VAL A 167 11.63 -15.61 -16.34
N THR A 168 12.23 -15.87 -17.50
CA THR A 168 13.59 -16.44 -17.59
C THR A 168 14.61 -15.37 -17.24
N ALA A 169 15.55 -15.71 -16.35
CA ALA A 169 16.61 -14.80 -15.94
C ALA A 169 17.54 -14.43 -17.11
N PRO A 170 18.10 -13.21 -17.16
CA PRO A 170 19.17 -12.90 -18.09
C PRO A 170 20.50 -13.48 -17.61
N SER A 171 21.45 -13.69 -18.53
CA SER A 171 22.87 -13.88 -18.24
C SER A 171 23.63 -12.68 -18.79
N VAL A 172 24.57 -12.14 -18.00
CA VAL A 172 25.45 -11.02 -18.36
C VAL A 172 26.88 -11.49 -18.56
#